data_AF-A0A8T0KD87-F1
#
_entry.id   AF-A0A8T0KD87-F1
#
_cell.length_a   1.000
_cell.length_b   1.000
_cell.length_c   1.000
_cell.angle_alpha   90.00
_cell.angle_beta   90.00
_cell.angle_gamma   90.00
#
_symmetry.space_group_name_H-M   'P 1'
#
loop_
_entity.id
_entity.type
_entity.pdbx_description
1 polymer ?
#
loop_
_entity_poly.entity_id
_entity_poly.type
_entity_poly.pdbx_seq_one_letter_code
_entity_poly.pdbx_strand_id
1 'polypeptide(L)'
;MEYIPEEPIYLGYRDPTPPSPPPSMDEYSLRQTQSVPSVPSGGTSSSRGSKRKAPMVDVIDAQFDKLTTNLDGFTNVLDSTNVHFGIISDAVARQVSAMEDRNQILRRTSTYTYTEGDIYEMLSAMNIANEKLLKQCYDFLCGNPTCTKRLMELSPQKRWNKLCKMISCGDC
;
A
#
# COMPACT_ATOMS: atom_id res chain seq x y z
N MET A 1 7.29 -3.92 41.84
CA MET A 1 6.53 -2.89 41.12
C MET A 1 5.79 -3.59 39.99
N GLU A 2 4.50 -3.85 40.15
CA GLU A 2 3.63 -4.28 39.06
C GLU A 2 3.29 -3.05 38.22
N TYR A 3 3.54 -3.13 36.91
CA TYR A 3 3.23 -2.05 35.96
C TYR A 3 1.93 -2.41 35.24
N ILE A 4 0.88 -1.63 35.51
CA ILE A 4 -0.41 -1.73 34.82
C ILE A 4 -0.37 -0.73 33.66
N PRO A 5 -0.50 -1.15 32.39
CA PRO A 5 -0.57 -0.23 31.26
C PRO A 5 -1.92 0.50 31.23
N GLU A 6 -1.89 1.82 31.20
CA GLU A 6 -3.05 2.68 30.96
C GLU A 6 -3.58 2.50 29.51
N GLU A 7 -4.90 2.40 29.36
CA GLU A 7 -5.56 2.26 28.06
C GLU A 7 -5.52 3.59 27.27
N PRO A 8 -5.21 3.56 25.95
CA PRO A 8 -5.21 4.78 25.15
C PRO A 8 -6.64 5.23 24.84
N ILE A 9 -6.92 6.51 25.10
CA ILE A 9 -8.18 7.18 24.78
C ILE A 9 -8.30 7.31 23.25
N TYR A 10 -9.24 6.59 22.66
CA TYR A 10 -9.57 6.73 21.24
C TYR A 10 -10.35 8.03 21.02
N LEU A 11 -9.68 9.06 20.51
CA LEU A 11 -10.37 10.21 19.94
C LEU A 11 -11.10 9.76 18.66
N GLY A 12 -12.43 9.84 18.69
CA GLY A 12 -13.30 9.44 17.60
C GLY A 12 -12.95 10.16 16.30
N TYR A 13 -12.45 9.41 15.33
CA TYR A 13 -12.27 9.85 13.96
C TYR A 13 -13.65 10.12 13.35
N ARG A 14 -13.97 11.39 13.12
CA ARG A 14 -15.05 11.82 12.22
C ARG A 14 -14.60 11.55 10.79
N ASP A 15 -15.31 10.65 10.14
CA ASP A 15 -15.17 10.32 8.72
C ASP A 15 -15.45 11.57 7.85
N PRO A 16 -14.50 12.05 7.01
CA PRO A 16 -14.78 13.11 6.07
C PRO A 16 -15.50 12.52 4.85
N THR A 17 -16.81 12.76 4.77
CA THR A 17 -17.61 12.41 3.59
C THR A 17 -17.01 13.02 2.32
N PRO A 18 -16.82 12.26 1.22
CA PRO A 18 -16.28 12.80 -0.03
C PRO A 18 -17.23 13.82 -0.66
N PRO A 19 -16.73 14.90 -1.30
CA PRO A 19 -17.57 15.84 -2.01
C PRO A 19 -18.18 15.21 -3.27
N SER A 20 -19.44 15.52 -3.54
CA SER A 20 -20.21 14.99 -4.68
C SER A 20 -19.67 15.50 -6.03
N PRO A 21 -19.85 14.73 -7.13
CA PRO A 21 -19.42 15.17 -8.46
C PRO A 21 -20.29 16.32 -8.99
N PRO A 22 -19.77 17.19 -9.87
CA PRO A 22 -20.54 18.27 -10.48
C PRO A 22 -21.62 17.71 -11.42
N PRO A 23 -22.73 18.45 -11.63
CA PRO A 23 -23.84 17.95 -12.43
C PRO A 23 -23.43 17.84 -13.92
N SER A 24 -23.64 16.66 -14.50
CA SER A 24 -23.49 16.43 -15.93
C SER A 24 -24.55 17.24 -16.69
N MET A 25 -24.10 18.19 -17.52
CA MET A 25 -24.96 18.87 -18.47
C MET A 25 -25.12 18.01 -19.71
N ASP A 26 -26.19 17.23 -19.76
CA ASP A 26 -26.70 16.70 -21.02
C ASP A 26 -28.10 17.27 -21.29
N GLU A 27 -28.26 17.66 -22.56
CA GLU A 27 -29.49 17.57 -23.34
C GLU A 27 -30.54 18.69 -23.21
N TYR A 28 -30.54 19.60 -24.20
CA TYR A 28 -31.79 20.01 -24.87
C TYR A 28 -31.56 20.28 -26.38
N SER A 29 -31.81 19.23 -27.16
CA SER A 29 -32.64 19.18 -28.37
C SER A 29 -32.64 20.33 -29.39
N LEU A 30 -32.31 19.94 -30.62
CA LEU A 30 -32.60 20.58 -31.90
C LEU A 30 -34.11 20.93 -32.03
N ARG A 31 -34.49 22.22 -31.95
CA ARG A 31 -35.84 22.68 -32.37
C ARG A 31 -35.78 23.91 -33.28
N GLN A 32 -35.80 23.59 -34.58
CA GLN A 32 -36.55 24.17 -35.69
C GLN A 32 -37.33 25.50 -35.49
N THR A 33 -36.86 26.52 -36.23
CA THR A 33 -37.59 27.60 -36.95
C THR A 33 -38.42 28.68 -36.22
N GLN A 34 -38.37 29.86 -36.86
CA GLN A 34 -39.14 31.11 -36.65
C GLN A 34 -38.45 32.08 -35.65
N SER A 35 -38.12 33.34 -35.94
CA SER A 35 -38.64 34.28 -36.94
C SER A 35 -37.63 35.42 -37.12
N VAL A 36 -37.49 35.94 -38.34
CA VAL A 36 -36.78 37.19 -38.66
C VAL A 36 -37.78 38.34 -38.64
N PRO A 37 -37.37 39.55 -38.25
CA PRO A 37 -37.74 40.71 -39.06
C PRO A 37 -36.51 41.41 -39.63
N SER A 38 -36.42 41.40 -40.94
CA SER A 38 -35.43 42.10 -41.75
C SER A 38 -35.72 43.60 -41.74
N VAL A 39 -34.76 44.42 -41.34
CA VAL A 39 -34.72 45.85 -41.64
C VAL A 39 -33.54 46.09 -42.59
N PRO A 40 -33.73 46.68 -43.78
CA PRO A 40 -32.61 47.04 -44.63
C PRO A 40 -32.06 48.38 -44.13
N SER A 41 -31.01 48.34 -43.30
CA SER A 41 -30.20 49.53 -43.05
C SER A 41 -29.23 49.70 -44.21
N GLY A 42 -29.66 50.48 -45.20
CA GLY A 42 -28.82 50.96 -46.28
C GLY A 42 -27.67 51.79 -45.72
N GLY A 43 -26.45 51.32 -45.94
CA GLY A 43 -25.24 52.00 -45.53
C GLY A 43 -24.02 51.21 -45.94
N THR A 44 -23.72 51.14 -47.24
CA THR A 44 -22.41 50.70 -47.72
C THR A 44 -21.38 51.76 -47.33
N SER A 45 -20.86 51.67 -46.11
CA SER A 45 -19.59 52.32 -45.79
C SER A 45 -18.48 51.48 -46.38
N SER A 46 -17.90 52.00 -47.47
CA SER A 46 -16.66 51.50 -48.05
C SER A 46 -15.55 51.64 -47.02
N SER A 47 -15.35 50.61 -46.21
CA SER A 47 -14.16 50.47 -45.38
C SER A 47 -13.00 50.09 -46.30
N ARG A 48 -12.33 51.12 -46.82
CA ARG A 48 -10.99 51.01 -47.40
C ARG A 48 -10.09 50.36 -46.34
N GLY A 49 -9.57 49.18 -46.68
CA GLY A 49 -9.00 48.24 -45.74
C GLY A 49 -7.92 48.78 -44.83
N SER A 50 -7.99 48.40 -43.55
CA SER A 50 -6.82 48.29 -42.69
C SER A 50 -6.52 46.80 -42.51
N LYS A 51 -5.86 46.19 -43.51
CA LYS A 51 -5.23 44.89 -43.31
C LYS A 51 -3.97 45.10 -42.48
N ARG A 52 -4.12 45.32 -41.17
CA ARG A 52 -3.02 45.07 -40.24
C ARG A 52 -2.93 43.55 -40.10
N LYS A 53 -2.29 42.90 -41.07
CA LYS A 53 -1.69 41.61 -40.78
C LYS A 53 -0.55 41.95 -39.82
N ALA A 54 -0.67 41.53 -38.56
CA ALA A 54 0.51 41.43 -37.73
C ALA A 54 1.58 40.73 -38.59
N PRO A 55 2.83 41.24 -38.63
CA PRO A 55 3.92 40.53 -39.27
C PRO A 55 3.83 39.08 -38.83
N MET A 56 3.81 38.13 -39.76
CA MET A 56 3.67 36.71 -39.39
C MET A 56 4.71 36.30 -38.32
N VAL A 57 5.83 37.02 -38.25
CA VAL A 57 6.86 36.94 -37.20
C VAL A 57 6.29 37.16 -35.79
N ASP A 58 5.58 38.26 -35.52
CA ASP A 58 4.99 38.51 -34.19
C ASP A 58 3.98 37.44 -33.76
N VAL A 59 3.25 36.88 -34.74
CA VAL A 59 2.32 35.77 -34.49
C VAL A 59 3.08 34.48 -34.19
N ILE A 60 4.20 34.25 -34.85
CA ILE A 60 5.08 33.09 -34.61
C ILE A 60 5.74 33.22 -33.24
N ASP A 61 6.28 34.39 -32.89
CA ASP A 61 6.91 34.65 -31.59
C ASP A 61 5.91 34.47 -30.45
N ALA A 62 4.69 34.99 -30.59
CA ALA A 62 3.63 34.78 -29.59
C ALA A 62 3.24 33.29 -29.43
N GLN A 63 3.34 32.48 -30.49
CA GLN A 63 3.11 31.03 -30.42
C GLN A 63 4.27 30.32 -29.73
N PHE A 64 5.51 30.76 -29.97
CA PHE A 64 6.69 30.22 -29.27
C PHE A 64 6.71 30.60 -27.79
N ASP A 65 6.33 31.83 -27.43
CA ASP A 65 6.23 32.27 -26.03
C ASP A 65 5.14 31.50 -25.28
N LYS A 66 4.01 31.28 -25.94
CA LYS A 66 2.92 30.45 -25.40
C LYS A 66 3.37 29.00 -25.24
N LEU A 67 4.07 28.43 -26.22
CA LEU A 67 4.63 27.08 -26.14
C LEU A 67 5.63 26.96 -24.98
N THR A 68 6.51 27.94 -24.83
CA THR A 68 7.53 27.99 -23.77
C THR A 68 6.87 28.06 -22.40
N THR A 69 5.86 28.89 -22.24
CA THR A 69 5.11 29.03 -20.98
C THR A 69 4.36 27.73 -20.63
N ASN A 70 3.76 27.07 -21.62
CA ASN A 70 3.10 25.77 -21.41
C ASN A 70 4.11 24.68 -21.02
N LEU A 71 5.29 24.68 -21.63
CA LEU A 71 6.36 23.72 -21.33
C LEU A 71 6.95 23.93 -19.94
N ASP A 72 7.11 25.19 -19.52
CA ASP A 72 7.53 25.54 -18.16
C ASP A 72 6.51 25.04 -17.12
N GLY A 73 5.22 25.32 -17.33
CA GLY A 73 4.15 24.80 -16.47
C GLY A 73 4.14 23.27 -16.37
N PHE A 74 4.38 22.58 -17.49
CA PHE A 74 4.47 21.12 -17.52
C PHE A 74 5.70 20.59 -16.74
N THR A 75 6.84 21.26 -16.86
CA THR A 75 8.09 20.90 -16.15
C THR A 75 7.92 21.05 -14.63
N ASN A 76 7.26 22.11 -14.18
CA ASN A 76 6.96 22.33 -12.75
C ASN A 76 6.03 21.25 -12.16
N VAL A 77 5.05 20.77 -12.95
CA VAL A 77 4.18 19.64 -12.55
C VAL A 77 4.98 18.34 -12.45
N LEU A 78 5.90 18.09 -13.37
CA LEU A 78 6.77 16.90 -13.31
C LEU A 78 7.71 16.93 -12.09
N ASP A 79 8.33 18.07 -11.81
CA ASP A 79 9.27 18.21 -10.69
C ASP A 79 8.55 18.03 -9.33
N SER A 80 7.38 18.65 -9.16
CA SER A 80 6.55 18.44 -7.97
C SER A 80 6.08 16.99 -7.81
N THR A 81 5.70 16.32 -8.90
CA THR A 81 5.27 14.91 -8.87
C THR A 81 6.43 13.99 -8.45
N ASN A 82 7.65 14.24 -8.91
CA ASN A 82 8.83 13.48 -8.55
C ASN A 82 9.16 13.60 -7.05
N VAL A 83 9.04 14.80 -6.48
CA VAL A 83 9.22 15.04 -5.04
C VAL A 83 8.16 14.32 -4.21
N HIS A 84 6.88 14.42 -4.61
CA HIS A 84 5.79 13.73 -3.91
C HIS A 84 5.94 12.20 -3.99
N PHE A 85 6.36 11.66 -5.13
CA PHE A 85 6.63 10.22 -5.27
C PHE A 85 7.75 9.74 -4.36
N GLY A 86 8.84 10.51 -4.23
CA GLY A 86 9.94 10.21 -3.32
C GLY A 86 9.50 10.18 -1.85
N ILE A 87 8.74 11.20 -1.42
CA ILE A 87 8.22 11.29 -0.04
C ILE A 87 7.28 10.12 0.27
N ILE A 88 6.38 9.77 -0.64
CA ILE A 88 5.45 8.65 -0.47
C ILE A 88 6.23 7.33 -0.40
N SER A 89 7.20 7.13 -1.28
CA SER A 89 8.00 5.90 -1.32
C SER A 89 8.80 5.70 -0.02
N ASP A 90 9.41 6.77 0.49
CA ASP A 90 10.15 6.77 1.75
C ASP A 90 9.21 6.54 2.96
N ALA A 91 8.03 7.16 2.96
CA ALA A 91 7.01 6.92 3.99
C ALA A 91 6.51 5.46 3.98
N VAL A 92 6.26 4.88 2.81
CA VAL A 92 5.87 3.47 2.64
C VAL A 92 7.01 2.55 3.10
N ALA A 93 8.26 2.84 2.74
CA ALA A 93 9.41 2.06 3.17
C ALA A 93 9.56 2.06 4.71
N ARG A 94 9.43 3.24 5.35
CA ARG A 94 9.44 3.35 6.82
C ARG A 94 8.27 2.61 7.47
N GLN A 95 7.08 2.68 6.87
CA GLN A 95 5.91 1.97 7.38
C GLN A 95 6.09 0.44 7.31
N VAL A 96 6.60 -0.08 6.19
CA VAL A 96 6.90 -1.51 6.02
C VAL A 96 7.95 -1.95 7.04
N SER A 97 9.02 -1.17 7.22
CA SER A 97 10.06 -1.48 8.21
C SER A 97 9.52 -1.48 9.65
N ALA A 98 8.71 -0.49 10.02
CA ALA A 98 8.07 -0.45 11.34
C ALA A 98 7.06 -1.60 11.55
N MET A 99 6.37 -2.03 10.50
CA MET A 99 5.47 -3.19 10.53
C MET A 99 6.25 -4.50 10.66
N GLU A 100 7.40 -4.62 10.00
CA GLU A 100 8.29 -5.78 10.12
C GLU A 100 8.89 -5.89 11.52
N ASP A 101 9.34 -4.77 12.11
CA ASP A 101 9.84 -4.75 13.49
C ASP A 101 8.73 -5.11 14.48
N ARG A 102 7.52 -4.56 14.32
CA ARG A 102 6.35 -4.99 15.10
C ARG A 102 6.05 -6.48 14.95
N ASN A 103 6.12 -7.02 13.73
CA ASN A 103 5.94 -8.45 13.50
C ASN A 103 7.06 -9.26 14.15
N GLN A 104 8.30 -8.78 14.15
CA GLN A 104 9.42 -9.47 14.79
C GLN A 104 9.27 -9.49 16.31
N ILE A 105 8.87 -8.36 16.90
CA ILE A 105 8.53 -8.26 18.33
C ILE A 105 7.37 -9.18 18.64
N LEU A 106 6.28 -9.16 17.84
CA LEU A 106 5.15 -10.05 17.99
C LEU A 106 5.55 -11.53 17.87
N ARG A 107 6.46 -11.89 16.96
CA ARG A 107 6.98 -13.27 16.88
C ARG A 107 7.80 -13.66 18.10
N ARG A 108 8.57 -12.72 18.66
CA ARG A 108 9.34 -12.93 19.91
C ARG A 108 8.44 -13.03 21.15
N THR A 109 7.35 -12.26 21.20
CA THR A 109 6.42 -12.23 22.34
C THR A 109 5.28 -13.23 22.20
N SER A 110 4.96 -13.68 20.98
CA SER A 110 3.98 -14.72 20.76
C SER A 110 4.50 -16.03 21.36
N THR A 111 3.66 -16.63 22.19
CA THR A 111 3.63 -18.06 22.49
C THR A 111 3.39 -18.80 21.16
N TYR A 112 4.39 -18.84 20.28
CA TYR A 112 4.30 -19.64 19.06
C TYR A 112 4.09 -21.10 19.48
N THR A 113 2.86 -21.56 19.34
CA THR A 113 2.45 -22.93 19.59
C THR A 113 2.72 -23.70 18.32
N TYR A 114 3.71 -24.59 18.37
CA TYR A 114 3.95 -25.54 17.30
C TYR A 114 2.70 -26.39 17.11
N THR A 115 2.26 -26.51 15.87
CA THR A 115 1.14 -27.36 15.51
C THR A 115 1.57 -28.83 15.55
N GLU A 116 0.60 -29.73 15.62
CA GLU A 116 0.84 -31.17 15.56
C GLU A 116 1.58 -31.59 14.27
N GLY A 117 1.30 -30.90 13.16
CA GLY A 117 2.01 -31.07 11.88
C GLY A 117 3.49 -30.70 11.99
N ASP A 118 3.81 -29.57 12.63
CA ASP A 118 5.20 -29.15 12.85
C ASP A 118 5.99 -30.19 13.66
N ILE A 119 5.35 -30.78 14.68
CA ILE A 119 5.93 -31.84 15.50
C ILE A 119 6.22 -33.08 14.65
N TYR A 120 5.26 -33.50 13.82
CA TYR A 120 5.41 -34.66 12.97
C TYR A 120 6.50 -34.49 11.91
N GLU A 121 6.57 -33.32 11.25
CA GLU A 121 7.63 -33.02 10.28
C GLU A 121 9.01 -33.03 10.93
N MET A 122 9.15 -32.40 12.10
CA MET A 122 10.40 -32.39 12.86
C MET A 122 10.84 -33.82 13.23
N LEU A 123 9.92 -34.67 13.70
CA LEU A 123 10.23 -36.06 14.07
C LEU A 123 10.59 -36.90 12.86
N SER A 124 9.90 -36.70 11.73
CA SER A 124 10.20 -37.37 10.46
C SER A 124 11.60 -37.00 9.96
N ALA A 125 12.00 -35.73 10.09
CA ALA A 125 13.34 -35.27 9.73
C ALA A 125 14.46 -35.85 10.60
N MET A 126 14.14 -36.35 11.81
CA MET A 126 15.11 -37.04 12.68
C MET A 126 15.36 -38.51 12.28
N ASN A 127 14.64 -39.01 11.26
CA ASN A 127 14.82 -40.36 10.70
C ASN A 127 14.73 -41.48 11.76
N ILE A 128 13.69 -41.42 12.61
CA ILE A 128 13.44 -42.41 13.65
C ILE A 128 12.87 -43.67 12.99
N ALA A 129 13.71 -44.70 12.83
CA ALA A 129 13.33 -45.94 12.14
C ALA A 129 12.27 -46.79 12.88
N ASN A 130 12.11 -46.58 14.19
CA ASN A 130 11.18 -47.35 15.01
C ASN A 130 9.85 -46.59 15.15
N GLU A 131 8.80 -47.09 14.52
CA GLU A 131 7.46 -46.49 14.54
C GLU A 131 6.86 -46.38 15.96
N LYS A 132 7.12 -47.35 16.83
CA LYS A 132 6.64 -47.29 18.23
C LYS A 132 7.31 -46.16 18.99
N LEU A 133 8.62 -45.99 18.78
CA LEU A 133 9.40 -44.94 19.41
C LEU A 133 9.00 -43.56 18.86
N LEU A 134 8.80 -43.46 17.54
CA LEU A 134 8.30 -42.26 16.87
C LEU A 134 6.95 -41.83 17.48
N LYS A 135 6.02 -42.77 17.63
CA LYS A 135 4.71 -42.51 18.25
C LYS A 135 4.83 -42.07 19.71
N GLN A 136 5.70 -42.69 20.50
CA GLN A 136 5.94 -42.26 21.88
C GLN A 136 6.52 -40.84 21.96
N CYS A 137 7.46 -40.49 21.08
CA CYS A 137 8.01 -39.15 21.00
C CYS A 137 6.93 -38.12 20.61
N TYR A 138 6.08 -38.49 19.66
CA TYR A 138 4.97 -37.67 19.20
C TYR A 138 3.96 -37.40 20.32
N ASP A 139 3.47 -38.45 20.98
CA ASP A 139 2.50 -38.34 22.07
C ASP A 139 3.07 -37.48 23.22
N PHE A 140 4.35 -37.67 23.55
CA PHE A 140 5.05 -36.88 24.56
C PHE A 140 5.12 -35.39 24.19
N LEU A 141 5.49 -35.05 22.95
CA LEU A 141 5.63 -33.67 22.50
C LEU A 141 4.29 -32.96 22.33
N CYS A 142 3.25 -33.69 21.90
CA CYS A 142 1.88 -33.18 21.84
C CYS A 142 1.34 -32.85 23.24
N GLY A 143 1.68 -33.67 24.24
CA GLY A 143 1.31 -33.41 25.64
C GLY A 143 2.14 -32.31 26.34
N ASN A 144 3.27 -31.90 25.77
CA ASN A 144 4.23 -31.00 26.43
C ASN A 144 4.71 -29.87 25.49
N PRO A 145 3.90 -28.82 25.28
CA PRO A 145 4.24 -27.73 24.35
C PRO A 145 5.52 -26.97 24.72
N THR A 146 5.84 -26.87 26.02
CA THR A 146 7.10 -26.24 26.49
C THR A 146 8.34 -27.04 26.08
N CYS A 147 8.27 -28.37 26.19
CA CYS A 147 9.31 -29.27 25.71
C CYS A 147 9.48 -29.12 24.19
N THR A 148 8.37 -29.11 23.45
CA THR A 148 8.36 -28.92 21.99
C THR A 148 9.03 -27.61 21.59
N LYS A 149 8.71 -26.51 22.27
CA LYS A 149 9.35 -25.22 22.01
C LYS A 149 10.85 -25.25 22.22
N ARG A 150 11.31 -25.77 23.38
CA ARG A 150 12.75 -25.92 23.68
C ARG A 150 13.46 -26.81 22.66
N LEU A 151 12.77 -27.83 22.14
CA LEU A 151 13.34 -28.74 21.15
C LEU A 151 13.47 -28.09 19.77
N MET A 152 12.45 -27.33 19.35
CA MET A 152 12.41 -26.65 18.06
C MET A 152 13.46 -25.54 17.93
N GLU A 153 13.81 -24.90 19.05
CA GLU A 153 14.89 -23.90 19.15
C GLU A 153 16.30 -24.48 18.92
N LEU A 154 16.45 -25.82 18.94
CA LEU A 154 17.73 -26.49 18.70
C LEU A 154 17.96 -26.78 17.21
N SER A 155 19.23 -26.88 16.82
CA SER A 155 19.61 -27.38 15.49
C SER A 155 19.21 -28.85 15.32
N PRO A 156 18.81 -29.30 14.11
CA PRO A 156 18.28 -30.64 13.87
C PRO A 156 19.14 -31.77 14.46
N GLN A 157 20.46 -31.66 14.35
CA GLN A 157 21.43 -32.64 14.84
C GLN A 157 21.44 -32.80 16.37
N LYS A 158 21.00 -31.78 17.12
CA LYS A 158 20.97 -31.79 18.59
C LYS A 158 19.62 -32.22 19.15
N ARG A 159 18.56 -32.18 18.32
CA ARG A 159 17.18 -32.45 18.75
C ARG A 159 17.02 -33.85 19.31
N TRP A 160 17.48 -34.88 18.59
CA TRP A 160 17.34 -36.27 19.05
C TRP A 160 17.93 -36.50 20.45
N ASN A 161 19.19 -36.09 20.66
CA ASN A 161 19.86 -36.26 21.95
C ASN A 161 19.15 -35.51 23.08
N LYS A 162 18.59 -34.33 22.80
CA LYS A 162 17.82 -33.57 23.80
C LYS A 162 16.47 -34.21 24.08
N LEU A 163 15.76 -34.68 23.04
CA LEU A 163 14.48 -35.37 23.14
C LEU A 163 14.61 -36.64 23.99
N CYS A 164 15.63 -37.47 23.74
CA CYS A 164 15.90 -38.65 24.55
C CYS A 164 16.12 -38.29 26.03
N LYS A 165 16.81 -37.19 26.33
CA LYS A 165 17.01 -36.72 27.71
C LYS A 165 15.71 -36.23 28.34
N MET A 166 14.88 -35.50 27.60
CA MET A 166 13.57 -35.01 28.06
C MET A 166 12.63 -36.18 28.40
N ILE A 167 12.57 -37.20 27.54
CA ILE A 167 11.72 -38.37 27.75
C ILE A 167 12.20 -39.22 28.94
N SER A 168 13.51 -39.41 29.10
CA SER A 168 14.06 -40.24 30.18
C SER A 168 14.11 -39.56 31.55
N CYS A 169 14.23 -38.23 31.60
CA CYS A 169 14.44 -37.47 32.85
C CYS A 169 13.21 -36.66 33.28
N GLY A 170 12.21 -36.50 32.41
CA GLY A 170 11.01 -35.69 32.69
C GLY A 170 11.26 -34.17 32.70
N ASP A 171 12.50 -33.74 32.48
CA ASP A 171 12.88 -32.33 32.49
C ASP A 171 12.58 -31.68 31.13
N CYS A 172 11.40 -31.06 31.05
CA CYS A 172 11.15 -29.96 30.13
C CYS A 172 11.94 -28.73 30.58
#